data_AF-R4UKR4-F1
#
_entry.id   AF-R4UKR4-F1
#
_cell.length_a   1.000
_cell.length_b   1.000
_cell.length_c   1.000
_cell.angle_alpha   90.00
_cell.angle_beta   90.00
_cell.angle_gamma   90.00
#
_symmetry.space_group_name_H-M   'P 1'
#
loop_
_entity.id
_entity.type
_entity.pdbx_description
1 polymer ?
#
loop_
_entity_poly.entity_id
_entity_poly.type
_entity_poly.pdbx_seq_one_letter_code
_entity_poly.pdbx_strand_id
1 'polypeptide(L)'
;MRLQLAVFPFLALSVAAVSMDQDASHQVEEVIRNDNFVLSMKHIKPRRRLRGSVETLFAVDFPGSQQKFVLMLDRRSKRVIVETVEDGRTRAQHYTVDTLSEVTILRSLVLAVNQKQPGAHVTLYVDCVSQGMVATPRAMRDMFHKMATPRLQVFRERRYVLEVDSGSLSSVLNRNNCPSQQLQQMQAIEPAVTTNEINGIRRGDIPVIHDCDERDNLVIKTLNDLILALKKLKEEVASQRSEIRYLRELLEQCDLCSTDSRKVSCRSNPPPCFPGAECQDTADGPRCGQ
;
A
#
# COMPACT_ATOMS: atom_id res chain seq x y z
N MET A 1 -27.87 -57.40 -8.01
CA MET A 1 -28.43 -56.18 -8.64
C MET A 1 -27.65 -54.98 -8.11
N ARG A 2 -27.31 -54.05 -9.00
CA ARG A 2 -26.21 -53.09 -8.88
C ARG A 2 -26.47 -51.99 -7.83
N LEU A 3 -25.54 -51.83 -6.89
CA LEU A 3 -25.45 -50.65 -6.04
C LEU A 3 -24.74 -49.54 -6.84
N GLN A 4 -25.47 -48.52 -7.29
CA GLN A 4 -24.88 -47.38 -7.98
C GLN A 4 -24.20 -46.47 -6.95
N LEU A 5 -22.87 -46.50 -6.90
CA LEU A 5 -22.08 -45.45 -6.28
C LEU A 5 -22.23 -44.18 -7.12
N ALA A 6 -22.99 -43.22 -6.60
CA ALA A 6 -23.00 -41.86 -7.12
C ALA A 6 -21.66 -41.21 -6.81
N VAL A 7 -20.77 -41.17 -7.82
CA VAL A 7 -19.56 -40.35 -7.80
C VAL A 7 -20.02 -38.90 -7.92
N PHE A 8 -20.10 -38.20 -6.80
CA PHE A 8 -20.25 -36.75 -6.79
C PHE A 8 -19.00 -36.14 -7.43
N PRO A 9 -19.13 -35.34 -8.51
CA PRO A 9 -17.98 -34.68 -9.09
C PRO A 9 -17.51 -33.64 -8.07
N PHE A 10 -16.26 -33.77 -7.64
CA PHE A 10 -15.55 -32.72 -6.94
C PHE A 10 -15.54 -31.49 -7.87
N LEU A 11 -16.45 -30.56 -7.62
CA LEU A 11 -16.43 -29.22 -8.22
C LEU A 11 -15.20 -28.51 -7.66
N ALA A 12 -14.08 -28.66 -8.37
CA ALA A 12 -12.92 -27.79 -8.22
C ALA A 12 -13.32 -26.38 -8.65
N LEU A 13 -13.91 -25.64 -7.71
CA LEU A 13 -14.23 -24.23 -7.86
C LEU A 13 -12.92 -23.45 -7.95
N SER A 14 -12.66 -22.99 -9.18
CA SER A 14 -11.90 -21.81 -9.58
C SER A 14 -10.74 -21.38 -8.68
N VAL A 15 -9.54 -21.48 -9.25
CA VAL A 15 -8.32 -20.77 -8.83
C VAL A 15 -8.69 -19.37 -8.32
N ALA A 16 -8.64 -19.18 -7.00
CA ALA A 16 -8.75 -17.85 -6.42
C ALA A 16 -7.67 -16.98 -7.08
N ALA A 17 -8.05 -15.82 -7.62
CA ALA A 17 -7.14 -14.93 -8.35
C ALA A 17 -6.06 -14.26 -7.47
N VAL A 18 -5.91 -14.79 -6.26
CA VAL A 18 -5.11 -14.30 -5.17
C VAL A 18 -3.95 -15.30 -5.02
N SER A 19 -2.73 -14.80 -4.92
CA SER A 19 -1.54 -15.64 -4.70
C SER A 19 -0.80 -15.23 -3.45
N MET A 20 -0.11 -16.20 -2.85
CA MET A 20 0.76 -15.97 -1.71
C MET A 20 1.82 -14.92 -2.06
N ASP A 21 1.97 -13.93 -1.20
CA ASP A 21 3.00 -12.90 -1.27
C ASP A 21 3.89 -13.04 -0.03
N GLN A 22 5.11 -13.53 -0.25
CA GLN A 22 6.06 -13.81 0.82
C GLN A 22 6.54 -12.52 1.50
N ASP A 23 6.75 -11.46 0.73
CA ASP A 23 7.25 -10.18 1.24
C ASP A 23 6.18 -9.51 2.10
N ALA A 24 4.95 -9.46 1.61
CA ALA A 24 3.81 -8.95 2.39
C ALA A 24 3.56 -9.81 3.63
N SER A 25 3.75 -11.13 3.56
CA SER A 25 3.62 -12.01 4.74
C SER A 25 4.63 -11.60 5.82
N HIS A 26 5.91 -11.45 5.46
CA HIS A 26 6.94 -11.03 6.41
C HIS A 26 6.66 -9.63 6.98
N GLN A 27 6.29 -8.67 6.14
CA GLN A 27 5.98 -7.31 6.59
C GLN A 27 4.78 -7.28 7.55
N VAL A 28 3.72 -8.06 7.27
CA VAL A 28 2.59 -8.16 8.20
C VAL A 28 3.02 -8.81 9.51
N GLU A 29 3.87 -9.84 9.50
CA GLU A 29 4.40 -10.46 10.73
C GLU A 29 5.18 -9.50 11.63
N GLU A 30 5.93 -8.57 11.03
CA GLU A 30 6.66 -7.55 11.80
C GLU A 30 5.70 -6.56 12.47
N VAL A 31 4.64 -6.13 11.79
CA VAL A 31 3.74 -5.08 12.29
C VAL A 31 2.56 -5.62 13.10
N ILE A 32 2.21 -6.90 12.98
CA ILE A 32 1.03 -7.50 13.65
C ILE A 32 1.13 -7.47 15.17
N ARG A 33 2.34 -7.31 15.72
CA ARG A 33 2.58 -7.17 17.17
C ARG A 33 2.22 -5.78 17.68
N ASN A 34 2.26 -4.77 16.80
CA ASN A 34 1.97 -3.38 17.14
C ASN A 34 0.46 -3.16 17.34
N ASP A 35 0.10 -2.14 18.11
CA ASP A 35 -1.30 -1.77 18.31
C ASP A 35 -1.93 -1.21 17.03
N ASN A 36 -1.15 -0.51 16.20
CA ASN A 36 -1.62 0.10 14.97
C ASN A 36 -0.69 -0.23 13.81
N PHE A 37 -1.28 -0.48 12.64
CA PHE A 37 -0.57 -0.58 11.37
C PHE A 37 -1.54 -0.28 10.23
N VAL A 38 -1.00 -0.07 9.03
CA VAL A 38 -1.77 0.33 7.86
C VAL A 38 -1.46 -0.61 6.70
N LEU A 39 -2.51 -1.05 6.01
CA LEU A 39 -2.42 -1.77 4.74
C LEU A 39 -2.96 -0.87 3.64
N SER A 40 -2.24 -0.72 2.54
CA SER A 40 -2.70 0.12 1.43
C SER A 40 -2.44 -0.48 0.05
N MET A 41 -3.33 -0.15 -0.88
CA MET A 41 -3.26 -0.58 -2.28
C MET A 41 -3.62 0.60 -3.18
N LYS A 42 -2.95 0.71 -4.33
CA LYS A 42 -3.16 1.80 -5.29
C LYS A 42 -3.66 1.29 -6.63
N HIS A 43 -4.36 2.17 -7.36
CA HIS A 43 -4.78 1.97 -8.74
C HIS A 43 -5.56 0.66 -8.99
N ILE A 44 -6.58 0.41 -8.17
CA ILE A 44 -7.45 -0.77 -8.29
C ILE A 44 -8.43 -0.55 -9.45
N LYS A 45 -8.11 -1.16 -10.60
CA LYS A 45 -8.92 -1.08 -11.82
C LYS A 45 -10.03 -2.14 -11.84
N PRO A 46 -11.20 -1.87 -12.43
CA PRO A 46 -12.24 -2.89 -12.61
C PRO A 46 -11.77 -4.08 -13.45
N ARG A 47 -12.30 -5.27 -13.14
CA ARG A 47 -12.09 -6.46 -13.95
C ARG A 47 -13.11 -6.57 -15.07
N ARG A 48 -12.62 -6.71 -16.30
CA ARG A 48 -13.46 -6.94 -17.49
C ARG A 48 -14.13 -8.32 -17.56
N ARG A 49 -13.70 -9.31 -16.77
CA ARG A 49 -14.07 -10.74 -16.94
C ARG A 49 -14.53 -11.45 -15.67
N LEU A 50 -14.73 -10.75 -14.55
CA LEU A 50 -15.23 -11.38 -13.33
C LEU A 50 -16.72 -11.70 -13.52
N ARG A 51 -17.07 -13.00 -13.57
CA ARG A 51 -18.46 -13.47 -13.55
C ARG A 51 -19.11 -13.33 -12.15
N GLY A 52 -18.32 -12.99 -11.13
CA GLY A 52 -18.79 -12.67 -9.78
C GLY A 52 -18.67 -11.16 -9.51
N SER A 53 -19.61 -10.60 -8.75
CA SER A 53 -19.60 -9.17 -8.40
C SER A 53 -18.55 -8.81 -7.35
N VAL A 54 -17.98 -9.81 -6.66
CA VAL A 54 -17.09 -9.66 -5.51
C VAL A 54 -15.68 -10.12 -5.87
N GLU A 55 -14.71 -9.23 -5.67
CA GLU A 55 -13.28 -9.45 -5.92
C GLU A 55 -12.51 -9.49 -4.59
N THR A 56 -11.78 -10.56 -4.30
CA THR A 56 -10.87 -10.58 -3.16
C THR A 56 -9.60 -9.78 -3.46
N LEU A 57 -9.33 -8.76 -2.65
CA LEU A 57 -8.15 -7.91 -2.79
C LEU A 57 -6.94 -8.55 -2.10
N PHE A 58 -7.11 -8.94 -0.84
CA PHE A 58 -6.15 -9.74 -0.11
C PHE A 58 -6.81 -10.57 1.00
N ALA A 59 -6.08 -11.57 1.48
CA ALA A 59 -6.42 -12.40 2.63
C ALA A 59 -5.16 -12.61 3.48
N VAL A 60 -5.31 -12.54 4.79
CA VAL A 60 -4.32 -12.95 5.78
C VAL A 60 -4.82 -14.25 6.39
N ASP A 61 -4.15 -15.35 6.08
CA ASP A 61 -4.41 -16.66 6.65
C ASP A 61 -3.50 -16.88 7.87
N PHE A 62 -4.04 -17.54 8.89
CA PHE A 62 -3.33 -17.93 10.10
C PHE A 62 -3.32 -19.47 10.19
N PRO A 63 -2.40 -20.13 9.46
CA PRO A 63 -2.35 -21.58 9.34
C PRO A 63 -2.43 -22.31 10.69
N GLY A 64 -3.25 -23.35 10.73
CA GLY A 64 -3.44 -24.18 11.93
C GLY A 64 -4.33 -23.59 13.02
N SER A 65 -4.69 -22.31 12.97
CA SER A 65 -5.53 -21.66 13.99
C SER A 65 -7.01 -21.50 13.60
N GLN A 66 -7.39 -21.90 12.39
CA GLN A 66 -8.73 -21.67 11.81
C GLN A 66 -9.15 -20.19 11.89
N GLN A 67 -8.19 -19.26 11.84
CA GLN A 67 -8.44 -17.83 11.76
C GLN A 67 -8.08 -17.32 10.36
N LYS A 68 -8.87 -16.39 9.84
CA LYS A 68 -8.59 -15.70 8.56
C LYS A 68 -9.10 -14.27 8.63
N PHE A 69 -8.44 -13.37 7.91
CA PHE A 69 -8.92 -12.01 7.67
C PHE A 69 -8.90 -11.76 6.16
N VAL A 70 -10.01 -11.32 5.56
CA VAL A 70 -10.15 -11.18 4.11
C VAL A 70 -10.78 -9.84 3.78
N LEU A 71 -10.18 -9.12 2.83
CA LEU A 71 -10.74 -7.89 2.27
C LEU A 71 -11.24 -8.15 0.84
N MET A 72 -12.51 -7.85 0.61
CA MET A 72 -13.16 -8.02 -0.68
C MET A 72 -13.82 -6.71 -1.16
N LEU A 73 -13.93 -6.56 -2.47
CA LEU A 73 -14.53 -5.42 -3.14
C LEU A 73 -15.73 -5.88 -3.97
N ASP A 74 -16.92 -5.41 -3.61
CA ASP A 74 -18.18 -5.62 -4.34
C ASP A 74 -18.61 -4.31 -5.00
N ARG A 75 -18.25 -4.14 -6.27
CA ARG A 75 -18.54 -2.92 -7.03
C ARG A 75 -20.02 -2.77 -7.34
N ARG A 76 -20.73 -3.88 -7.55
CA ARG A 76 -22.14 -3.89 -7.94
C ARG A 76 -23.01 -3.41 -6.79
N SER A 77 -22.72 -3.89 -5.59
CA SER A 77 -23.45 -3.47 -4.39
C SER A 77 -22.83 -2.27 -3.69
N LYS A 78 -21.77 -1.68 -4.25
CA LYS A 78 -21.02 -0.55 -3.68
C LYS A 78 -20.49 -0.80 -2.26
N ARG A 79 -19.93 -1.99 -2.02
CA ARG A 79 -19.43 -2.42 -0.71
C ARG A 79 -17.96 -2.80 -0.74
N VAL A 80 -17.25 -2.47 0.33
CA VAL A 80 -15.98 -3.12 0.68
C VAL A 80 -16.27 -4.02 1.87
N ILE A 81 -15.99 -5.31 1.74
CA ILE A 81 -16.38 -6.34 2.70
C ILE A 81 -15.13 -6.79 3.45
N VAL A 82 -15.21 -6.80 4.77
CA VAL A 82 -14.23 -7.40 5.68
C VAL A 82 -14.84 -8.69 6.21
N GLU A 83 -14.22 -9.80 5.86
CA GLU A 83 -14.59 -11.12 6.36
C GLU A 83 -13.51 -11.62 7.32
N THR A 84 -13.93 -12.05 8.50
CA THR A 84 -13.07 -12.68 9.50
C THR A 84 -13.57 -14.08 9.78
N VAL A 85 -12.69 -15.06 9.75
CA VAL A 85 -12.97 -16.40 10.26
C VAL A 85 -12.37 -16.49 11.66
N GLU A 86 -13.20 -16.83 12.64
CA GLU A 86 -12.80 -17.01 14.03
C GLU A 86 -13.22 -18.40 14.48
N ASP A 87 -12.24 -19.26 14.76
CA ASP A 87 -12.47 -20.64 15.23
C ASP A 87 -13.36 -21.44 14.25
N GLY A 88 -13.13 -21.23 12.95
CA GLY A 88 -13.91 -21.83 11.86
C GLY A 88 -15.27 -21.17 11.59
N ARG A 89 -15.66 -20.14 12.36
CA ARG A 89 -16.90 -19.38 12.13
C ARG A 89 -16.63 -18.12 11.35
N THR A 90 -17.31 -17.96 10.23
CA THR A 90 -17.17 -16.78 9.38
C THR A 90 -18.08 -15.65 9.86
N ARG A 91 -17.54 -14.43 9.95
CA ARG A 91 -18.25 -13.18 10.17
C ARG A 91 -17.89 -12.22 9.07
N ALA A 92 -18.89 -11.63 8.41
CA ALA A 92 -18.69 -10.61 7.40
C ALA A 92 -19.32 -9.28 7.85
N GLN A 93 -18.57 -8.20 7.66
CA GLN A 93 -19.01 -6.82 7.85
C GLN A 93 -18.62 -6.03 6.62
N HIS A 94 -19.23 -4.86 6.39
CA HIS A 94 -18.94 -4.09 5.18
C HIS A 94 -19.01 -2.59 5.43
N TYR A 95 -18.29 -1.87 4.57
CA TYR A 95 -18.40 -0.43 4.38
C TYR A 95 -19.26 -0.18 3.14
N THR A 96 -20.12 0.82 3.22
CA THR A 96 -20.84 1.35 2.06
C THR A 96 -19.98 2.46 1.45
N VAL A 97 -19.70 2.36 0.15
CA VAL A 97 -18.82 3.29 -0.55
C VAL A 97 -19.52 3.78 -1.81
N ASP A 98 -20.22 4.89 -1.70
CA ASP A 98 -21.15 5.37 -2.74
C ASP A 98 -20.47 5.72 -4.07
N THR A 99 -19.18 6.04 -4.01
CA THR A 99 -18.32 6.35 -5.16
C THR A 99 -17.93 5.10 -5.97
N LEU A 100 -18.20 3.90 -5.48
CA LEU A 100 -17.95 2.66 -6.22
C LEU A 100 -18.94 2.50 -7.38
N SER A 101 -18.40 2.04 -8.51
CA SER A 101 -19.17 1.54 -9.63
C SER A 101 -18.40 0.42 -10.34
N GLU A 102 -19.05 -0.24 -11.29
CA GLU A 102 -18.44 -1.29 -12.10
C GLU A 102 -17.29 -0.78 -12.99
N VAL A 103 -17.18 0.53 -13.20
CA VAL A 103 -16.19 1.15 -14.09
C VAL A 103 -15.18 2.04 -13.37
N THR A 104 -15.39 2.39 -12.10
CA THR A 104 -14.52 3.33 -11.39
C THR A 104 -13.14 2.72 -11.09
N ILE A 105 -12.08 3.50 -11.28
CA ILE A 105 -10.73 3.12 -10.84
C ILE A 105 -10.55 3.72 -9.44
N LEU A 106 -10.21 2.88 -8.45
CA LEU A 106 -9.85 3.40 -7.13
C LEU A 106 -8.39 3.81 -7.17
N ARG A 107 -8.11 5.08 -6.90
CA ARG A 107 -6.76 5.63 -6.86
C ARG A 107 -6.04 5.11 -5.62
N SER A 108 -6.70 5.12 -4.47
CA SER A 108 -6.16 4.60 -3.22
C SER A 108 -7.22 3.87 -2.40
N LEU A 109 -6.82 2.76 -1.79
CA LEU A 109 -7.56 2.06 -0.75
C LEU A 109 -6.60 1.89 0.43
N VAL A 110 -6.95 2.45 1.58
CA VAL A 110 -6.13 2.43 2.80
C VAL A 110 -6.96 1.86 3.94
N LEU A 111 -6.40 0.88 4.62
CA LEU A 111 -7.01 0.15 5.72
C LEU A 111 -6.17 0.38 6.97
N ALA A 112 -6.65 1.24 7.87
CA ALA A 112 -5.99 1.53 9.13
C ALA A 112 -6.49 0.54 10.19
N VAL A 113 -5.60 -0.30 10.70
CA VAL A 113 -5.92 -1.34 11.67
C VAL A 113 -5.56 -0.86 13.07
N ASN A 114 -6.53 -0.90 13.98
CA ASN A 114 -6.33 -0.69 15.41
C ASN A 114 -6.67 -1.98 16.16
N GLN A 115 -5.68 -2.53 16.87
CA GLN A 115 -5.75 -3.81 17.56
C GLN A 115 -5.93 -3.67 19.07
N LYS A 116 -6.10 -2.44 19.58
CA LYS A 116 -6.22 -2.19 21.02
C LYS A 116 -7.62 -2.60 21.49
N GLN A 117 -7.67 -3.45 22.52
CA GLN A 117 -8.90 -3.87 23.17
C GLN A 117 -9.14 -3.07 24.47
N PRO A 118 -10.40 -2.78 24.84
CA PRO A 118 -11.62 -3.00 24.04
C PRO A 118 -11.72 -2.01 22.86
N GLY A 119 -12.41 -2.41 21.81
CA GLY A 119 -12.70 -1.53 20.67
C GLY A 119 -11.72 -1.64 19.51
N ALA A 120 -11.09 -2.81 19.33
CA ALA A 120 -10.33 -3.09 18.13
C ALA A 120 -11.24 -2.92 16.90
N HIS A 121 -10.73 -2.21 15.91
CA HIS A 121 -11.48 -1.86 14.72
C HIS A 121 -10.55 -1.63 13.55
N VAL A 122 -11.14 -1.61 12.37
CA VAL A 122 -10.47 -1.26 11.14
C VAL A 122 -11.19 -0.05 10.56
N THR A 123 -10.44 0.95 10.11
CA THR A 123 -10.99 2.14 9.44
C THR A 123 -10.60 2.10 7.97
N LEU A 124 -11.58 2.25 7.09
CA LEU A 124 -11.36 2.25 5.64
C LEU A 124 -11.33 3.68 5.10
N TYR A 125 -10.35 3.96 4.25
CA TYR A 125 -10.30 5.15 3.41
C TYR A 125 -10.26 4.72 1.94
N VAL A 126 -11.13 5.32 1.13
CA VAL A 126 -11.16 5.12 -0.32
C VAL A 126 -11.01 6.48 -0.98
N ASP A 127 -10.02 6.61 -1.87
CA ASP A 127 -9.68 7.85 -2.56
C ASP A 127 -9.58 9.06 -1.60
N CYS A 128 -8.91 8.82 -0.47
CA CYS A 128 -8.69 9.80 0.60
C CYS A 128 -9.94 10.21 1.41
N VAL A 129 -11.06 9.52 1.23
CA VAL A 129 -12.30 9.76 1.98
C VAL A 129 -12.52 8.62 2.98
N SER A 130 -12.68 8.96 4.27
CA SER A 130 -13.02 8.00 5.32
C SER A 130 -14.41 7.42 5.07
N GLN A 131 -14.51 6.08 5.07
CA GLN A 131 -15.74 5.31 4.89
C GLN A 131 -16.29 4.79 6.23
N GLY A 132 -15.68 5.18 7.34
CA GLY A 132 -16.03 4.73 8.68
C GLY A 132 -15.19 3.55 9.17
N MET A 133 -15.67 2.91 10.23
CA MET A 133 -14.98 1.84 10.94
C MET A 133 -15.84 0.58 11.08
N VAL A 134 -15.18 -0.57 11.04
CA VAL A 134 -15.78 -1.89 11.31
C VAL A 134 -15.07 -2.48 12.52
N ALA A 135 -15.84 -2.91 13.52
CA ALA A 135 -15.30 -3.56 14.70
C ALA A 135 -14.68 -4.92 14.35
N THR A 136 -13.52 -5.23 14.94
CA THR A 136 -12.85 -6.52 14.84
C THR A 136 -12.90 -7.20 16.22
N PRO A 137 -13.87 -8.10 16.47
CA PRO A 137 -14.05 -8.73 17.77
C PRO A 137 -12.78 -9.41 18.28
N ARG A 138 -12.05 -10.07 17.38
CA ARG A 138 -10.71 -10.58 17.62
C ARG A 138 -9.69 -9.77 16.82
N ALA A 139 -8.63 -9.31 17.47
CA ALA A 139 -7.55 -8.63 16.77
C ALA A 139 -6.70 -9.63 15.98
N MET A 140 -6.10 -9.20 14.87
CA MET A 140 -5.18 -10.04 14.09
C MET A 140 -3.98 -10.49 14.95
N ARG A 141 -3.54 -9.67 15.90
CA ARG A 141 -2.55 -10.02 16.93
C ARG A 141 -2.99 -11.24 17.74
N ASP A 142 -4.23 -11.29 18.20
CA ASP A 142 -4.73 -12.40 18.99
C ASP A 142 -4.87 -13.67 18.13
N MET A 143 -5.29 -13.51 16.87
CA MET A 143 -5.31 -14.60 15.88
C MET A 143 -3.90 -15.18 15.67
N PHE A 144 -2.90 -14.31 15.57
CA PHE A 144 -1.49 -14.69 15.42
C PHE A 144 -0.96 -15.47 16.61
N HIS A 145 -1.23 -15.01 17.84
CA HIS A 145 -0.75 -15.69 19.06
C HIS A 145 -1.42 -17.05 19.31
N LYS A 146 -2.58 -17.32 18.69
CA LYS A 146 -3.26 -18.62 18.79
C LYS A 146 -2.61 -19.71 17.91
N MET A 147 -1.75 -19.34 16.96
CA MET A 147 -1.06 -20.31 16.12
C MET A 147 -0.05 -21.13 16.94
N ALA A 148 -0.07 -22.46 16.79
CA ALA A 148 0.94 -23.33 17.39
C ALA A 148 2.35 -23.02 16.85
N THR A 149 2.44 -22.69 15.56
CA THR A 149 3.66 -22.22 14.90
C THR A 149 3.36 -20.87 14.24
N PRO A 150 3.86 -19.74 14.78
CA PRO A 150 3.46 -18.41 14.35
C PRO A 150 4.10 -18.04 13.00
N ARG A 151 3.44 -18.47 11.92
CA ARG A 151 3.75 -18.11 10.54
C ARG A 151 2.46 -17.82 9.78
N LEU A 152 2.16 -16.54 9.55
CA LEU A 152 0.98 -16.15 8.78
C LEU A 152 1.28 -16.19 7.29
N GLN A 153 0.23 -16.19 6.48
CA GLN A 153 0.34 -16.16 5.02
C GLN A 153 -0.56 -15.08 4.45
N VAL A 154 0.02 -14.11 3.77
CA VAL A 154 -0.71 -13.09 3.03
C VAL A 154 -0.88 -13.56 1.59
N PHE A 155 -2.12 -13.62 1.14
CA PHE A 155 -2.49 -13.84 -0.25
C PHE A 155 -3.04 -12.52 -0.80
N ARG A 156 -2.57 -12.05 -1.95
CA ARG A 156 -3.15 -10.87 -2.63
C ARG A 156 -3.43 -11.08 -4.11
N GLU A 157 -4.33 -10.28 -4.65
CA GLU A 157 -4.52 -10.18 -6.10
C GLU A 157 -3.23 -9.62 -6.74
N ARG A 158 -2.65 -10.39 -7.67
CA ARG A 158 -1.32 -10.11 -8.25
C ARG A 158 -1.21 -8.74 -8.91
N ARG A 159 -2.31 -8.25 -9.48
CA ARG A 159 -2.35 -6.98 -10.24
C ARG A 159 -2.13 -5.75 -9.37
N TYR A 160 -2.32 -5.85 -8.06
CA TYR A 160 -2.24 -4.73 -7.15
C TYR A 160 -1.15 -4.98 -6.12
N VAL A 161 -0.29 -3.99 -5.93
CA VAL A 161 0.73 -4.04 -4.88
C VAL A 161 0.05 -3.74 -3.54
N LEU A 162 0.36 -4.56 -2.54
CA LEU A 162 -0.03 -4.35 -1.15
C LEU A 162 1.16 -3.75 -0.42
N GLU A 163 0.99 -2.56 0.13
CA GLU A 163 1.98 -1.88 0.98
C GLU A 163 1.57 -2.03 2.44
N VAL A 164 2.52 -2.38 3.30
CA VAL A 164 2.33 -2.54 4.75
C VAL A 164 3.18 -1.50 5.47
N ASP A 165 2.56 -0.70 6.32
CA ASP A 165 3.23 0.37 7.06
C ASP A 165 2.99 0.23 8.56
N SER A 166 4.07 0.29 9.35
CA SER A 166 4.03 0.42 10.81
C SER A 166 3.86 1.88 11.28
N GLY A 167 3.96 2.83 10.35
CA GLY A 167 3.96 4.27 10.61
C GLY A 167 2.58 4.87 10.90
N SER A 168 2.55 6.20 11.06
CA SER A 168 1.31 6.94 11.29
C SER A 168 0.40 6.92 10.05
N LEU A 169 -0.91 6.82 10.25
CA LEU A 169 -1.89 6.92 9.17
C LEU A 169 -1.67 8.17 8.29
N SER A 170 -1.30 9.29 8.91
CA SER A 170 -1.00 10.53 8.21
C SER A 170 0.11 10.39 7.17
N SER A 171 1.18 9.64 7.44
CA SER A 171 2.27 9.48 6.45
C SER A 171 1.81 8.69 5.23
N VAL A 172 1.00 7.64 5.44
CA VAL A 172 0.42 6.83 4.36
C VAL A 172 -0.57 7.65 3.54
N LEU A 173 -1.44 8.44 4.18
CA LEU A 173 -2.37 9.34 3.48
C LEU A 173 -1.60 10.39 2.66
N ASN A 174 -0.53 10.97 3.20
CA ASN A 174 0.31 11.92 2.46
C ASN A 174 0.99 11.26 1.25
N ARG A 175 1.54 10.03 1.39
CA ARG A 175 2.11 9.25 0.26
C ARG A 175 1.07 8.89 -0.81
N ASN A 176 -0.21 8.92 -0.44
CA ASN A 176 -1.34 8.71 -1.34
C ASN A 176 -1.90 10.03 -1.92
N ASN A 177 -1.19 11.16 -1.75
CA ASN A 177 -1.60 12.50 -2.18
C ASN A 177 -2.98 12.91 -1.64
N CYS A 178 -3.31 12.46 -0.43
CA CYS A 178 -4.52 12.89 0.24
C CYS A 178 -4.34 14.30 0.78
N PRO A 179 -5.31 15.22 0.57
CA PRO A 179 -5.27 16.52 1.21
C PRO A 179 -5.29 16.32 2.72
N SER A 180 -4.35 16.94 3.44
CA SER A 180 -4.42 16.98 4.90
C SER A 180 -5.70 17.70 5.29
N GLN A 181 -6.46 17.15 6.25
CA GLN A 181 -7.73 17.74 6.69
C GLN A 181 -7.58 19.20 7.16
N GLN A 182 -6.37 19.62 7.54
CA GLN A 182 -6.03 21.03 7.81
C GLN A 182 -6.26 21.96 6.61
N LEU A 183 -6.10 21.51 5.37
CA LEU A 183 -6.36 22.32 4.17
C LEU A 183 -7.85 22.44 3.87
N GLN A 184 -8.67 21.43 4.21
CA GLN A 184 -10.13 21.49 4.01
C GLN A 184 -10.83 22.39 5.02
N GLN A 185 -10.31 22.51 6.24
CA GLN A 185 -10.85 23.45 7.24
C GLN A 185 -10.54 24.91 6.91
N MET A 186 -9.51 25.20 6.09
CA MET A 186 -9.21 26.57 5.63
C MET A 186 -10.04 27.01 4.40
N GLN A 187 -10.78 26.09 3.77
CA GLN A 187 -11.57 26.39 2.55
C GLN A 187 -13.07 26.52 2.81
N ALA A 188 -13.51 26.51 4.07
CA ALA A 188 -14.93 26.58 4.43
C ALA A 188 -15.26 27.81 5.30
N ILE A 189 -14.80 29.01 4.91
CA ILE A 189 -15.38 30.28 5.36
C ILE A 189 -15.34 31.28 4.19
N GLU A 190 -16.22 31.10 3.21
CA GLU A 190 -16.66 32.22 2.38
C GLU A 190 -18.06 32.61 2.84
N PRO A 191 -18.24 33.73 3.56
CA PRO A 191 -19.57 34.28 3.75
C PRO A 191 -20.01 34.93 2.44
N ALA A 192 -21.11 34.45 1.87
CA ALA A 192 -21.81 35.10 0.77
C ALA A 192 -22.20 36.53 1.21
N VAL A 193 -21.64 37.54 0.54
CA VAL A 193 -21.98 38.94 0.75
C VAL A 193 -23.30 39.21 0.02
N THR A 194 -24.42 39.14 0.73
CA THR A 194 -25.65 39.81 0.30
C THR A 194 -25.60 41.26 0.76
N THR A 195 -25.55 42.16 -0.20
CA THR A 195 -25.75 43.61 -0.02
C THR A 195 -27.11 43.88 0.60
N ASN A 196 -27.15 44.52 1.78
CA ASN A 196 -27.89 45.77 2.02
C ASN A 196 -27.84 46.21 3.50
N GLU A 197 -27.72 47.52 3.65
CA GLU A 197 -28.08 48.36 4.81
C GLU A 197 -27.10 48.46 6.00
N ILE A 198 -26.32 49.54 5.91
CA ILE A 198 -25.64 50.23 7.00
C ILE A 198 -26.70 51.01 7.79
N ASN A 199 -26.97 50.63 9.05
CA ASN A 199 -26.83 51.49 10.23
C ASN A 199 -27.45 50.89 11.51
N GLY A 200 -26.62 50.82 12.55
CA GLY A 200 -27.06 51.16 13.91
C GLY A 200 -27.31 50.03 14.89
N ILE A 201 -26.27 49.29 15.31
CA ILE A 201 -26.23 48.71 16.66
C ILE A 201 -24.84 48.93 17.26
N ARG A 202 -24.74 49.91 18.16
CA ARG A 202 -23.70 49.94 19.20
C ARG A 202 -24.03 48.82 20.20
N ARG A 203 -23.21 47.78 20.25
CA ARG A 203 -23.11 46.91 21.43
C ARG A 203 -21.64 46.58 21.67
N GLY A 204 -21.17 47.04 22.82
CA GLY A 204 -19.85 46.73 23.34
C GLY A 204 -19.70 45.27 23.74
N ASP A 205 -18.46 44.95 24.06
CA ASP A 205 -17.94 43.73 24.69
C ASP A 205 -17.73 42.52 23.76
N ILE A 206 -16.74 42.66 22.86
CA ILE A 206 -15.87 41.53 22.50
C ILE A 206 -14.61 41.67 23.37
N PRO A 207 -14.27 40.70 24.23
CA PRO A 207 -12.99 40.73 24.91
C PRO A 207 -11.89 40.59 23.85
N VAL A 208 -11.05 41.62 23.74
CA VAL A 208 -9.78 41.51 23.03
C VAL A 208 -8.92 40.55 23.85
N ILE A 209 -8.90 39.29 23.44
CA ILE A 209 -7.96 38.30 23.99
C ILE A 209 -6.57 38.75 23.53
N HIS A 210 -5.83 39.36 24.45
CA HIS A 210 -4.47 39.83 24.27
C HIS A 210 -3.49 38.64 24.41
N ASP A 211 -3.61 37.63 23.53
CA ASP A 211 -2.68 36.48 23.43
C ASP A 211 -2.21 36.28 21.98
N CYS A 212 -1.88 37.38 21.30
CA CYS A 212 -1.29 37.33 19.96
C CYS A 212 0.24 37.20 19.99
N ASP A 213 0.91 37.57 21.09
CA ASP A 213 2.38 37.57 21.16
C ASP A 213 2.98 36.16 21.28
N GLU A 214 2.33 35.22 21.97
CA GLU A 214 2.85 33.84 22.08
C GLU A 214 2.74 33.07 20.77
N ARG A 215 1.68 33.30 19.99
CA ARG A 215 1.46 32.62 18.71
C ARG A 215 2.47 33.09 17.67
N ASP A 216 2.74 34.38 17.62
CA ASP A 216 3.73 34.95 16.69
C ASP A 216 5.15 34.53 17.06
N ASN A 217 5.48 34.46 18.35
CA ASN A 217 6.76 33.91 18.82
C ASN A 217 6.91 32.41 18.50
N LEU A 218 5.83 31.63 18.61
CA LEU A 218 5.82 30.22 18.22
C LEU A 218 6.03 30.05 16.71
N VAL A 219 5.35 30.86 15.88
CA VAL A 219 5.52 30.85 14.43
C VAL A 219 6.95 31.21 14.04
N ILE A 220 7.51 32.27 14.62
CA ILE A 220 8.90 32.69 14.37
C ILE A 220 9.89 31.60 14.79
N LYS A 221 9.65 30.91 15.91
CA LYS A 221 10.48 29.79 16.35
C LYS A 221 10.42 28.63 15.36
N THR A 222 9.23 28.25 14.91
CA THR A 222 9.08 27.15 13.92
C THR A 222 9.74 27.46 12.58
N LEU A 223 9.69 28.72 12.12
CA LEU A 223 10.38 29.15 10.90
C LEU A 223 11.90 29.07 11.05
N ASN A 224 12.44 29.49 12.20
CA ASN A 224 13.86 29.37 12.49
C ASN A 224 14.32 27.91 12.58
N ASP A 225 13.54 27.05 13.23
CA ASP A 225 13.83 25.61 13.33
C ASP A 225 13.81 24.94 11.95
N LEU A 226 12.88 25.34 11.07
CA LEU A 226 12.82 24.85 9.69
C LEU A 226 14.02 25.32 8.85
N ILE A 227 14.44 26.57 9.00
CA ILE A 227 15.63 27.10 8.31
C ILE A 227 16.89 26.33 8.75
N LEU A 228 17.01 25.99 10.04
CA LEU A 228 18.11 25.19 10.56
C LEU A 228 18.08 23.77 9.99
N ALA A 229 16.92 23.13 9.94
CA ALA A 229 16.76 21.80 9.34
C ALA A 229 17.11 21.80 7.84
N LEU A 230 16.70 22.83 7.09
CA LEU A 230 17.02 22.97 5.67
C LEU A 230 18.52 23.19 5.42
N LYS A 231 19.20 23.97 6.28
CA LYS A 231 20.66 24.14 6.20
C LYS A 231 21.38 22.81 6.43
N LYS A 232 20.98 22.06 7.45
CA LYS A 232 21.56 20.75 7.75
C LYS A 232 21.35 19.77 6.60
N LEU A 233 20.13 19.72 6.02
CA LEU A 233 19.85 18.86 4.88
C LEU A 233 20.68 19.25 3.65
N LYS A 234 20.91 20.55 3.42
CA LYS A 234 21.77 21.03 2.32
C LYS A 234 23.22 20.56 2.50
N GLU A 235 23.73 20.57 3.73
CA GLU A 235 25.07 20.07 4.06
C GLU A 235 25.16 18.55 3.86
N GLU A 236 24.18 17.79 4.32
CA GLU A 236 24.11 16.33 4.14
C GLU A 236 24.05 15.95 2.65
N VAL A 237 23.22 16.64 1.85
CA VAL A 237 23.14 16.40 0.39
C VAL A 237 24.46 16.76 -0.31
N ALA A 238 25.14 17.84 0.12
CA ALA A 238 26.44 18.20 -0.45
C ALA A 238 27.50 17.13 -0.15
N SER A 239 27.52 16.61 1.09
CA SER A 239 28.39 15.51 1.52
C SER A 239 28.09 14.22 0.75
N GLN A 240 26.82 13.82 0.64
CA GLN A 240 26.43 12.62 -0.11
C GLN A 240 26.79 12.73 -1.61
N ARG A 241 26.69 13.93 -2.20
CA ARG A 241 27.14 14.18 -3.58
C ARG A 241 28.64 14.07 -3.76
N SER A 242 29.46 14.36 -2.74
CA SER A 242 30.90 14.12 -2.80
C SER A 242 31.24 12.64 -2.68
N GLU A 243 30.54 11.90 -1.81
CA GLU A 243 30.73 10.45 -1.66
C GLU A 243 30.35 9.69 -2.94
N ILE A 244 29.23 10.04 -3.57
CA ILE A 244 28.82 9.45 -4.86
C ILE A 244 29.85 9.73 -5.95
N ARG A 245 30.42 10.95 -6.00
CA ARG A 245 31.48 11.28 -6.96
C ARG A 245 32.73 10.45 -6.71
N TYR A 246 33.13 10.29 -5.45
CA TYR A 246 34.26 9.45 -5.07
C TYR A 246 34.05 7.98 -5.43
N LEU A 247 32.86 7.43 -5.16
CA LEU A 247 32.50 6.06 -5.58
C LEU A 247 32.52 5.89 -7.10
N ARG A 248 32.07 6.90 -7.85
CA ARG A 248 32.12 6.88 -9.31
C ARG A 248 33.56 6.88 -9.84
N GLU A 249 34.45 7.67 -9.24
CA GLU A 249 35.87 7.69 -9.60
C GLU A 249 36.55 6.34 -9.33
N LEU A 250 36.24 5.70 -8.19
CA LEU A 250 36.70 4.33 -7.89
C LEU A 250 36.20 3.29 -8.88
N LEU A 251 34.97 3.43 -9.38
CA LEU A 251 34.42 2.55 -10.42
C LEU A 251 35.05 2.81 -11.79
N GLU A 252 35.35 4.06 -12.13
CA GLU A 252 36.01 4.44 -13.39
C GLU A 252 37.50 4.01 -13.43
N GLN A 253 38.15 3.85 -12.26
CA GLN A 253 39.51 3.31 -12.13
C GLN A 253 39.58 1.79 -11.87
N CYS A 254 38.44 1.11 -11.84
CA CYS A 254 38.41 -0.33 -11.58
C CYS A 254 38.74 -1.14 -12.85
N ASP A 255 39.95 -1.69 -12.92
CA ASP A 255 40.43 -2.55 -14.02
C ASP A 255 39.53 -3.78 -14.28
N LEU A 256 38.76 -4.25 -13.30
CA LEU A 256 37.77 -5.32 -13.48
C LEU A 256 36.45 -4.87 -14.12
N CYS A 257 36.12 -3.58 -14.07
CA CYS A 257 34.89 -3.02 -14.63
C CYS A 257 35.06 -2.58 -16.09
N SER A 258 36.29 -2.44 -16.56
CA SER A 258 36.58 -2.33 -17.99
C SER A 258 36.37 -3.71 -18.62
N THR A 259 35.12 -4.00 -18.99
CA THR A 259 34.77 -5.20 -19.73
C THR A 259 35.34 -5.14 -21.14
N ASP A 260 36.65 -5.33 -21.28
CA ASP A 260 37.18 -6.17 -22.35
C ASP A 260 36.82 -7.63 -22.03
N SER A 261 35.51 -7.88 -21.92
CA SER A 261 34.97 -9.22 -22.00
C SER A 261 35.35 -9.72 -23.38
N ARG A 262 36.40 -10.56 -23.44
CA ARG A 262 36.89 -11.26 -24.63
C ARG A 262 35.73 -11.57 -25.56
N LYS A 263 35.57 -10.77 -26.62
CA LYS A 263 34.46 -10.92 -27.56
C LYS A 263 34.58 -12.34 -28.11
N VAL A 264 33.59 -13.18 -27.79
CA VAL A 264 33.51 -14.53 -28.33
C VAL A 264 33.46 -14.40 -29.84
N SER A 265 34.45 -14.93 -30.54
CA SER A 265 34.51 -14.99 -32.00
C SER A 265 34.40 -16.44 -32.47
N CYS A 266 34.25 -16.67 -33.77
CA CYS A 266 34.31 -17.98 -34.40
C CYS A 266 35.61 -18.76 -34.09
N ARG A 267 36.66 -18.08 -33.63
CA ARG A 267 37.95 -18.70 -33.23
C ARG A 267 38.04 -19.02 -31.74
N SER A 268 36.98 -18.79 -30.98
CA SER A 268 36.93 -19.11 -29.55
C SER A 268 37.01 -20.62 -29.32
N ASN A 269 37.59 -21.04 -28.20
CA ASN A 269 37.64 -22.44 -27.79
C ASN A 269 36.92 -22.57 -26.43
N PRO A 270 35.79 -23.30 -26.34
CA PRO A 270 35.15 -24.11 -27.37
C PRO A 270 34.53 -23.28 -28.52
N PRO A 271 34.44 -23.84 -29.75
CA PRO A 271 33.83 -23.14 -30.87
C PRO A 271 32.35 -22.84 -30.58
N PRO A 272 31.85 -21.63 -30.91
CA PRO A 272 30.49 -21.23 -30.62
C PRO A 272 29.44 -21.94 -31.48
N CYS A 273 29.84 -22.50 -32.62
CA CYS A 273 28.96 -23.20 -33.55
C CYS A 273 29.14 -24.72 -33.50
N PHE A 274 28.08 -25.44 -33.85
CA PHE A 274 28.10 -26.90 -33.91
C PHE A 274 29.03 -27.40 -35.03
N PRO A 275 29.73 -28.54 -34.89
CA PRO A 275 30.59 -29.07 -35.92
C PRO A 275 29.87 -29.24 -37.26
N GLY A 276 30.36 -28.54 -38.30
CA GLY A 276 29.78 -28.54 -39.65
C GLY A 276 29.01 -27.27 -40.04
N ALA A 277 28.66 -26.41 -39.09
CA ALA A 277 28.01 -25.13 -39.37
C ALA A 277 29.02 -24.06 -39.81
N GLU A 278 28.66 -23.25 -40.81
CA GLU A 278 29.45 -22.07 -41.19
C GLU A 278 29.38 -21.00 -40.10
N CYS A 279 30.52 -20.52 -39.60
CA CYS A 279 30.57 -19.47 -38.58
C CYS A 279 31.01 -18.14 -39.18
N GLN A 280 30.24 -17.07 -38.93
CA GLN A 280 30.58 -15.70 -39.35
C GLN A 280 30.53 -14.73 -38.15
N ASP A 281 31.61 -13.97 -37.94
CA ASP A 281 31.67 -12.94 -36.90
C ASP A 281 30.86 -11.70 -37.31
N THR A 282 29.90 -11.27 -36.47
CA THR A 282 29.11 -10.05 -36.68
C THR A 282 29.32 -9.06 -35.53
N ALA A 283 28.84 -7.81 -35.71
CA ALA A 283 28.93 -6.77 -34.68
C ALA A 283 28.26 -7.18 -33.34
N ASP A 284 27.25 -8.05 -33.40
CA ASP A 284 26.51 -8.57 -32.25
C ASP A 284 27.05 -9.91 -31.73
N GLY A 285 28.14 -10.45 -32.32
CA GLY A 285 28.72 -11.76 -31.99
C GLY A 285 28.72 -12.76 -33.16
N PRO A 286 29.21 -14.00 -32.95
CA PRO A 286 29.32 -15.00 -34.00
C PRO A 286 27.94 -15.56 -34.35
N ARG A 287 27.64 -15.65 -35.65
CA ARG A 287 26.42 -16.28 -36.19
C ARG A 287 26.77 -17.61 -36.85
N CYS A 288 25.99 -18.63 -36.53
CA CYS A 288 26.10 -19.96 -37.13
C CYS A 288 25.07 -20.10 -38.25
N GLY A 289 25.55 -20.34 -39.48
CA GLY A 289 24.78 -20.69 -40.65
C GLY A 289 24.47 -22.18 -40.72
N GLN A 290 23.78 -22.58 -41.80
CA GLN A 290 23.34 -23.95 -42.05
C GLN A 290 24.50 -24.85 -42.49
#